data_AF-A0A961D7Q7-F1
#
_entry.id   AF-A0A961D7Q7-F1
#
_cell.length_a   1.000
_cell.length_b   1.000
_cell.length_c   1.000
_cell.angle_alpha   90.00
_cell.angle_beta   90.00
_cell.angle_gamma   90.00
#
_symmetry.space_group_name_H-M   'P 1'
#
loop_
_entity.id
_entity.type
_entity.pdbx_description
1 polymer ?
#
loop_
_entity_poly.entity_id
_entity_poly.type
_entity_poly.pdbx_seq_one_letter_code
_entity_poly.pdbx_strand_id
1 'polypeptide(L)'
;MNRILLLLTLCLFSGIARAQYVTNLTLAKNQFLTGEPVVAVVTITNRSGADVVVGGHGARDWLHFEITQSTGRRLAPVTIGSEQAITMRAGGTMKHKVEISGGYSTADLGTFSMIAQVLHPISGQFYESNKARMTITDSKPNMFDQPFGVPEGYSNAGRQRRYQVILFRELDDLQLYCRITDDRSGAYIATFLLGPAMMAVQPQISIDAANKLHVFFLAQPHVFCHAVVNPDGKIHQRSYYRDPDGNRPSLLMTNGGARVIGGEWFDPGAPPPKAKPMRKASERPPGL
;
A
#
# COMPACT_ATOMS: atom_id res chain seq x y z
N MET A 1 -62.51 3.79 -8.25
CA MET A 1 -61.25 4.33 -8.81
C MET A 1 -60.35 5.03 -7.79
N ASN A 2 -60.88 5.65 -6.73
CA ASN A 2 -60.06 6.42 -5.77
C ASN A 2 -59.23 5.60 -4.76
N ARG A 3 -59.55 4.32 -4.52
CA ARG A 3 -58.78 3.48 -3.56
C ARG A 3 -57.45 2.98 -4.12
N ILE A 4 -57.36 2.78 -5.44
CA ILE A 4 -56.13 2.34 -6.12
C ILE A 4 -55.12 3.51 -6.20
N LEU A 5 -55.62 4.72 -6.44
CA LEU A 5 -54.79 5.92 -6.48
C LEU A 5 -54.17 6.24 -5.11
N LEU A 6 -54.88 5.94 -4.01
CA LEU A 6 -54.40 6.14 -2.63
C LEU A 6 -53.30 5.13 -2.21
N LEU A 7 -53.33 3.92 -2.77
CA LEU A 7 -52.30 2.89 -2.56
C LEU A 7 -51.03 3.21 -3.38
N LEU A 8 -51.18 3.77 -4.58
CA LEU A 8 -50.06 4.20 -5.43
C LEU A 8 -49.32 5.42 -4.85
N THR A 9 -50.00 6.35 -4.19
CA THR A 9 -49.34 7.48 -3.50
C THR A 9 -48.65 7.09 -2.21
N LEU A 10 -49.10 6.05 -1.51
CA LEU A 10 -48.43 5.55 -0.29
C LEU A 10 -47.11 4.81 -0.61
N CYS A 11 -47.02 4.14 -1.77
CA CYS A 11 -45.78 3.52 -2.26
C CYS A 11 -44.74 4.52 -2.82
N LEU A 12 -45.11 5.78 -3.05
CA LEU A 12 -44.17 6.83 -3.47
C LEU A 12 -43.41 7.45 -2.29
N PHE A 13 -43.82 7.15 -1.05
CA PHE A 13 -43.19 7.60 0.20
C PHE A 13 -42.57 6.46 1.02
N SER A 14 -42.40 5.26 0.47
CA SER A 14 -41.57 4.22 1.09
C SER A 14 -40.12 4.73 1.15
N GLY A 15 -39.82 5.29 2.32
CA GLY A 15 -38.62 6.06 2.61
C GLY A 15 -37.35 5.31 2.26
N ILE A 16 -36.34 6.11 1.92
CA ILE A 16 -34.95 5.70 1.90
C ILE A 16 -34.68 4.96 3.21
N ALA A 17 -34.62 3.63 3.17
CA ALA A 17 -34.23 2.83 4.32
C ALA A 17 -32.82 3.30 4.70
N ARG A 18 -32.72 4.10 5.76
CA ARG A 18 -31.44 4.57 6.26
C ARG A 18 -30.78 3.36 6.91
N ALA A 19 -29.88 2.72 6.17
CA ALA A 19 -29.08 1.62 6.66
C ALA A 19 -28.43 1.99 8.00
N GLN A 20 -28.46 1.06 8.95
CA GLN A 20 -27.89 1.30 10.28
C GLN A 20 -26.38 1.53 10.18
N TYR A 21 -25.71 0.92 9.21
CA TYR A 21 -24.36 1.28 8.78
C TYR A 21 -24.36 1.84 7.36
N VAL A 22 -23.53 2.86 7.14
CA VAL A 22 -23.10 3.27 5.80
C VAL A 22 -21.65 2.86 5.63
N THR A 23 -21.37 1.98 4.68
CA THR A 23 -20.04 1.41 4.46
C THR A 23 -19.49 1.83 3.10
N ASN A 24 -18.20 2.15 3.06
CA ASN A 24 -17.49 2.50 1.84
C ASN A 24 -16.14 1.80 1.83
N LEU A 25 -15.77 1.20 0.71
CA LEU A 25 -14.52 0.52 0.47
C LEU A 25 -13.70 1.29 -0.55
N THR A 26 -12.48 1.64 -0.15
CA THR A 26 -11.45 2.15 -1.06
C THR A 26 -10.21 1.26 -1.00
N LEU A 27 -9.46 1.22 -2.09
CA LEU A 27 -8.17 0.55 -2.16
C LEU A 27 -7.06 1.61 -2.18
N ALA A 28 -5.88 1.25 -1.69
CA ALA A 28 -4.72 2.14 -1.73
C ALA A 28 -4.32 2.51 -3.17
N LYS A 29 -4.57 1.60 -4.11
CA LYS A 29 -4.38 1.78 -5.55
C LYS A 29 -5.28 0.83 -6.35
N ASN A 30 -5.31 1.01 -7.67
CA ASN A 30 -6.15 0.21 -8.56
C ASN A 30 -5.37 -0.86 -9.32
N GLN A 31 -4.03 -0.82 -9.30
CA GLN A 31 -3.19 -1.77 -9.99
C GLN A 31 -2.14 -2.35 -9.05
N PHE A 32 -2.08 -3.67 -8.95
CA PHE A 32 -1.17 -4.41 -8.06
C PHE A 32 -0.29 -5.36 -8.86
N LEU A 33 0.93 -5.59 -8.39
CA LEU A 33 1.76 -6.66 -8.89
C LEU A 33 1.43 -7.99 -8.23
N THR A 34 1.66 -9.10 -8.93
CA THR A 34 1.54 -10.44 -8.34
C THR A 34 2.41 -10.55 -7.07
N GLY A 35 1.80 -11.08 -6.01
CA GLY A 35 2.41 -11.21 -4.68
C GLY A 35 2.42 -9.92 -3.85
N GLU A 36 1.92 -8.80 -4.38
CA GLU A 36 1.80 -7.55 -3.63
C GLU A 36 0.55 -7.60 -2.73
N PRO A 37 0.65 -7.20 -1.45
CA PRO A 37 -0.50 -7.15 -0.58
C PRO A 37 -1.51 -6.08 -1.03
N VAL A 38 -2.79 -6.45 -1.05
CA VAL A 38 -3.88 -5.52 -1.35
C VAL A 38 -4.25 -4.77 -0.08
N VAL A 39 -4.03 -3.45 -0.06
CA VAL A 39 -4.38 -2.62 1.08
C VAL A 39 -5.76 -1.99 0.87
N ALA A 40 -6.72 -2.41 1.69
CA ALA A 40 -8.10 -1.94 1.69
C ALA A 40 -8.38 -1.00 2.87
N VAL A 41 -9.18 0.02 2.65
CA VAL A 41 -9.67 0.93 3.69
C VAL A 41 -11.19 0.91 3.69
N VAL A 42 -11.75 0.39 4.78
CA VAL A 42 -13.19 0.32 5.00
C VAL A 42 -13.60 1.49 5.89
N THR A 43 -14.43 2.37 5.36
CA THR A 43 -15.02 3.49 6.09
C THR A 43 -16.43 3.10 6.51
N ILE A 44 -16.74 3.24 7.80
CA ILE A 44 -18.02 2.81 8.38
C ILE A 44 -18.59 3.99 9.18
N THR A 45 -19.78 4.44 8.80
CA THR A 45 -20.55 5.40 9.59
C THR A 45 -21.68 4.68 10.30
N ASN A 46 -21.65 4.73 11.63
CA ASN A 46 -22.69 4.14 12.47
C ASN A 46 -23.89 5.10 12.58
N ARG A 47 -25.04 4.68 12.07
CA ARG A 47 -26.34 5.37 12.14
C ARG A 47 -27.39 4.57 12.90
N SER A 48 -27.00 3.56 13.69
CA SER A 48 -27.92 2.70 14.45
C SER A 48 -28.54 3.39 15.67
N GLY A 49 -28.00 4.55 16.08
CA GLY A 49 -28.48 5.31 17.24
C GLY A 49 -27.90 4.83 18.58
N ALA A 50 -27.07 3.78 18.58
CA ALA A 50 -26.36 3.29 19.76
C ALA A 50 -24.88 3.02 19.43
N ASP A 51 -24.04 3.06 20.45
CA ASP A 51 -22.66 2.60 20.33
C ASP A 51 -22.65 1.09 20.06
N VAL A 52 -21.81 0.65 19.14
CA VAL A 52 -21.71 -0.76 18.74
C VAL A 52 -20.28 -1.23 18.92
N VAL A 53 -20.10 -2.36 19.58
CA VAL A 53 -18.78 -2.97 19.78
C VAL A 53 -18.65 -4.16 18.84
N VAL A 54 -17.56 -4.19 18.07
CA VAL A 54 -17.20 -5.31 17.18
C VAL A 54 -15.79 -5.82 17.52
N GLY A 55 -15.48 -7.07 17.14
CA GLY A 55 -14.23 -7.70 17.53
C GLY A 55 -14.15 -7.97 19.03
N GLY A 56 -12.95 -8.27 19.51
CA GLY A 56 -12.69 -8.79 20.85
C GLY A 56 -12.45 -10.30 20.84
N HIS A 57 -11.80 -10.79 21.89
CA HIS A 57 -11.52 -12.21 22.05
C HIS A 57 -12.80 -13.06 22.03
N GLY A 58 -12.86 -14.05 21.14
CA GLY A 58 -14.02 -14.93 20.95
C GLY A 58 -15.23 -14.26 20.28
N ALA A 59 -15.11 -13.01 19.82
CA ALA A 59 -16.16 -12.36 19.04
C ALA A 59 -16.24 -12.94 17.63
N ARG A 60 -17.42 -12.85 17.02
CA ARG A 60 -17.60 -13.20 15.61
C ARG A 60 -16.79 -12.26 14.72
N ASP A 61 -16.29 -12.81 13.62
CA ASP A 61 -15.72 -12.00 12.56
C ASP A 61 -16.74 -10.99 12.06
N TRP A 62 -16.33 -9.73 12.05
CA TRP A 62 -17.24 -8.61 11.81
C TRP A 62 -17.03 -7.97 10.45
N LEU A 63 -15.93 -8.31 9.76
CA LEU A 63 -15.58 -7.77 8.45
C LEU A 63 -15.19 -8.91 7.51
N HIS A 64 -15.89 -8.99 6.39
CA HIS A 64 -15.64 -9.97 5.35
C HIS A 64 -15.39 -9.25 4.03
N PHE A 65 -14.50 -9.79 3.22
CA PHE A 65 -14.25 -9.34 1.86
C PHE A 65 -14.63 -10.45 0.89
N GLU A 66 -15.54 -10.14 -0.02
CA GLU A 66 -15.81 -10.99 -1.17
C GLU A 66 -15.04 -10.45 -2.37
N ILE A 67 -14.22 -11.30 -2.98
CA ILE A 67 -13.41 -10.95 -4.15
C ILE A 67 -13.88 -11.79 -5.33
N THR A 68 -14.31 -11.11 -6.39
CA THR A 68 -14.83 -11.73 -7.61
C THR A 68 -14.01 -11.28 -8.80
N GLN A 69 -13.50 -12.24 -9.57
CA GLN A 69 -12.81 -12.00 -10.82
C GLN A 69 -13.80 -11.53 -11.90
N SER A 70 -13.32 -10.82 -12.92
CA SER A 70 -14.14 -10.36 -14.05
C SER A 70 -14.88 -11.47 -14.79
N THR A 71 -14.38 -12.71 -14.73
CA THR A 71 -15.00 -13.92 -15.29
C THR A 71 -16.20 -14.42 -14.49
N GLY A 72 -16.48 -13.82 -13.32
CA GLY A 72 -17.52 -14.25 -12.38
C GLY A 72 -17.04 -15.27 -11.33
N ARG A 73 -15.80 -15.76 -11.43
CA ARG A 73 -15.22 -16.67 -10.43
C ARG A 73 -15.02 -15.93 -9.11
N ARG A 74 -15.61 -16.45 -8.03
CA ARG A 74 -15.39 -15.97 -6.66
C ARG A 74 -14.13 -16.61 -6.09
N LEU A 75 -13.27 -15.80 -5.48
CA LEU A 75 -12.12 -16.28 -4.71
C LEU A 75 -12.57 -16.64 -3.29
N ALA A 76 -11.71 -17.33 -2.55
CA ALA A 76 -11.97 -17.62 -1.15
C ALA A 76 -12.20 -16.31 -0.37
N PRO A 77 -13.25 -16.23 0.46
CA PRO A 77 -13.56 -15.03 1.21
C PRO A 77 -12.44 -14.73 2.21
N VAL A 78 -12.08 -13.46 2.33
CA VAL A 78 -11.12 -13.01 3.34
C VAL A 78 -11.90 -12.48 4.52
N THR A 79 -11.67 -13.08 5.69
CA THR A 79 -12.41 -12.74 6.90
C THR A 79 -11.45 -12.13 7.91
N ILE A 80 -11.85 -11.00 8.48
CA ILE A 80 -11.03 -10.23 9.43
C ILE A 80 -11.75 -10.21 10.78
N GLY A 81 -11.19 -10.98 11.71
CA GLY A 81 -11.42 -10.81 13.14
C GLY A 81 -10.53 -9.70 13.71
N SER A 82 -10.85 -9.25 14.91
CA SER A 82 -9.95 -8.41 15.71
C SER A 82 -9.94 -8.94 17.14
N GLU A 83 -8.76 -9.22 17.69
CA GLU A 83 -8.62 -9.61 19.11
C GLU A 83 -8.99 -8.46 20.05
N GLN A 84 -8.87 -7.22 19.57
CA GLN A 84 -9.22 -6.02 20.32
C GLN A 84 -10.64 -5.59 20.00
N ALA A 85 -11.40 -5.25 21.03
CA ALA A 85 -12.73 -4.70 20.87
C ALA A 85 -12.65 -3.29 20.25
N ILE A 86 -13.40 -3.06 19.19
CA ILE A 86 -13.49 -1.78 18.49
C ILE A 86 -14.87 -1.18 18.74
N THR A 87 -14.90 0.02 19.30
CA THR A 87 -16.16 0.74 19.56
C THR A 87 -16.50 1.69 18.40
N MET A 88 -17.62 1.42 17.74
CA MET A 88 -18.24 2.27 16.73
C MET A 88 -19.27 3.19 17.40
N ARG A 89 -18.89 4.44 17.64
CA ARG A 89 -19.77 5.42 18.29
C ARG A 89 -21.01 5.73 17.46
N ALA A 90 -22.17 5.88 18.09
CA ALA A 90 -23.39 6.33 17.45
C ALA A 90 -23.17 7.66 16.71
N GLY A 91 -23.56 7.74 15.45
CA GLY A 91 -23.35 8.90 14.58
C GLY A 91 -21.90 9.10 14.11
N GLY A 92 -20.95 8.29 14.60
CA GLY A 92 -19.53 8.40 14.29
C GLY A 92 -19.14 7.70 12.99
N THR A 93 -18.03 8.16 12.40
CA THR A 93 -17.37 7.50 11.27
C THR A 93 -16.01 6.97 11.69
N MET A 94 -15.73 5.70 11.40
CA MET A 94 -14.41 5.10 11.57
C MET A 94 -13.82 4.68 10.22
N LYS A 95 -12.49 4.62 10.16
CA LYS A 95 -11.75 4.01 9.04
C LYS A 95 -10.95 2.84 9.57
N HIS A 96 -11.10 1.67 8.95
CA HIS A 96 -10.36 0.46 9.28
C HIS A 96 -9.51 0.07 8.07
N LYS A 97 -8.18 0.07 8.25
CA LYS A 97 -7.22 -0.29 7.21
C LYS A 97 -6.86 -1.76 7.38
N VAL A 98 -7.02 -2.54 6.33
CA VAL A 98 -6.72 -3.98 6.29
C VAL A 98 -5.72 -4.24 5.17
N GLU A 99 -4.72 -5.06 5.46
CA GLU A 99 -3.81 -5.60 4.46
C GLU A 99 -4.21 -7.04 4.15
N ILE A 100 -4.53 -7.30 2.88
CA ILE A 100 -4.94 -8.60 2.39
C ILE A 100 -3.72 -9.21 1.67
N SER A 101 -2.99 -10.07 2.39
CA SER A 101 -1.73 -10.66 1.91
C SER A 101 -1.96 -11.78 0.89
N GLY A 102 -1.04 -11.87 -0.08
CA GLY A 102 -1.15 -12.63 -1.33
C GLY A 102 -1.13 -14.16 -1.29
N GLY A 103 -1.53 -14.80 -0.19
CA GLY A 103 -1.65 -16.27 -0.13
C GLY A 103 -2.90 -16.81 -0.84
N TYR A 104 -3.94 -16.00 -0.99
CA TYR A 104 -5.27 -16.45 -1.45
C TYR A 104 -5.92 -15.60 -2.55
N SER A 105 -5.42 -14.39 -2.83
CA SER A 105 -6.11 -13.44 -3.72
C SER A 105 -5.29 -12.85 -4.88
N THR A 106 -3.96 -12.99 -4.88
CA THR A 106 -3.10 -12.21 -5.80
C THR A 106 -2.17 -13.04 -6.67
N ALA A 107 -2.31 -14.36 -6.68
CA ALA A 107 -1.56 -15.23 -7.59
C ALA A 107 -2.13 -15.19 -9.01
N ASP A 108 -3.45 -14.97 -9.11
CA ASP A 108 -4.15 -14.94 -10.39
C ASP A 108 -4.12 -13.55 -11.02
N LEU A 109 -3.78 -13.51 -12.30
CA LEU A 109 -3.78 -12.27 -13.08
C LEU A 109 -5.19 -11.91 -13.51
N GLY A 110 -5.43 -10.60 -13.67
CA GLY A 110 -6.64 -10.08 -14.28
C GLY A 110 -7.31 -8.98 -13.45
N THR A 111 -8.56 -8.70 -13.81
CA THR A 111 -9.37 -7.69 -13.13
C THR A 111 -10.25 -8.35 -12.09
N PHE A 112 -10.25 -7.77 -10.91
CA PHE A 112 -11.03 -8.20 -9.76
C PHE A 112 -11.90 -7.08 -9.26
N SER A 113 -12.93 -7.48 -8.54
CA SER A 113 -13.77 -6.59 -7.79
C SER A 113 -13.95 -7.10 -6.39
N MET A 114 -13.92 -6.17 -5.44
CA MET A 114 -14.02 -6.46 -4.02
C MET A 114 -15.18 -5.66 -3.43
N ILE A 115 -15.91 -6.32 -2.54
CA ILE A 115 -16.89 -5.68 -1.65
C ILE A 115 -16.53 -6.03 -0.21
N ALA A 116 -16.79 -5.12 0.71
CA ALA A 116 -16.69 -5.35 2.13
C ALA A 116 -18.10 -5.55 2.72
N GLN A 117 -18.25 -6.57 3.55
CA GLN A 117 -19.47 -6.86 4.30
C GLN A 117 -19.19 -6.68 5.79
N VAL A 118 -19.90 -5.74 6.40
CA VAL A 118 -19.72 -5.37 7.82
C VAL A 118 -20.89 -5.87 8.65
N LEU A 119 -20.62 -6.71 9.64
CA LEU A 119 -21.61 -7.19 10.60
C LEU A 119 -22.01 -6.06 11.56
N HIS A 120 -23.31 -5.80 11.67
CA HIS A 120 -23.86 -5.07 12.79
C HIS A 120 -24.37 -6.08 13.85
N PRO A 121 -23.63 -6.29 14.95
CA PRO A 121 -23.88 -7.39 15.88
C PRO A 121 -25.26 -7.32 16.57
N ILE A 122 -25.81 -6.12 16.78
CA ILE A 122 -27.11 -5.95 17.45
C ILE A 122 -28.27 -6.40 16.54
N SER A 123 -28.24 -6.05 15.24
CA SER A 123 -29.29 -6.47 14.30
C SER A 123 -29.02 -7.83 13.64
N GLY A 124 -27.79 -8.34 13.75
CA GLY A 124 -27.34 -9.55 13.07
C GLY A 124 -27.20 -9.41 11.55
N GLN A 125 -27.37 -8.20 11.00
CA GLN A 125 -27.34 -7.94 9.56
C GLN A 125 -25.94 -7.58 9.08
N PHE A 126 -25.66 -7.91 7.81
CA PHE A 126 -24.47 -7.44 7.11
C PHE A 126 -24.80 -6.24 6.22
N TYR A 127 -23.90 -5.25 6.23
CA TYR A 127 -23.99 -4.06 5.38
C TYR A 127 -22.86 -4.05 4.36
N GLU A 128 -23.23 -4.03 3.08
CA GLU A 128 -22.28 -4.09 1.96
C GLU A 128 -21.77 -2.70 1.57
N SER A 129 -20.48 -2.61 1.25
CA SER A 129 -19.88 -1.41 0.69
C SER A 129 -20.19 -1.24 -0.81
N ASN A 130 -19.76 -0.11 -1.37
CA ASN A 130 -19.54 -0.01 -2.81
C ASN A 130 -18.54 -1.09 -3.30
N LYS A 131 -18.59 -1.34 -4.61
CA LYS A 131 -17.68 -2.25 -5.31
C LYS A 131 -16.37 -1.53 -5.67
N ALA A 132 -15.26 -1.96 -5.10
CA ALA A 132 -13.92 -1.50 -5.48
C ALA A 132 -13.36 -2.39 -6.59
N ARG A 133 -12.75 -1.82 -7.62
CA ARG A 133 -12.11 -2.57 -8.72
C ARG A 133 -10.60 -2.49 -8.58
N MET A 134 -9.92 -3.60 -8.86
CA MET A 134 -8.47 -3.65 -8.97
C MET A 134 -8.05 -4.54 -10.13
N THR A 135 -6.83 -4.32 -10.62
CA THR A 135 -6.19 -5.18 -11.61
C THR A 135 -4.91 -5.71 -11.01
N ILE A 136 -4.75 -7.04 -11.03
CA ILE A 136 -3.50 -7.71 -10.68
C ILE A 136 -2.80 -8.07 -11.98
N THR A 137 -1.59 -7.56 -12.14
CA THR A 137 -0.74 -7.80 -13.29
C THR A 137 0.59 -8.38 -12.83
N ASP A 138 1.31 -9.03 -13.73
CA ASP A 138 2.68 -9.43 -13.47
C ASP A 138 3.64 -8.71 -14.41
N SER A 139 4.90 -8.62 -13.99
CA SER A 139 5.99 -8.15 -14.82
C SER A 139 7.25 -8.93 -14.49
N LYS A 140 8.00 -9.27 -15.54
CA LYS A 140 9.31 -9.89 -15.37
C LYS A 140 10.27 -8.88 -14.73
N PRO A 141 11.23 -9.33 -13.90
CA PRO A 141 12.29 -8.46 -13.43
C PRO A 141 13.05 -7.91 -14.64
N ASN A 142 13.06 -6.59 -14.77
CA ASN A 142 13.69 -5.89 -15.89
C ASN A 142 14.87 -5.01 -15.45
N MET A 143 15.06 -4.79 -14.14
CA MET A 143 16.18 -4.01 -13.60
C MET A 143 17.23 -4.88 -12.89
N PHE A 144 16.80 -5.91 -12.16
CA PHE A 144 17.70 -6.78 -11.40
C PHE A 144 17.03 -8.12 -11.12
N ASP A 145 17.78 -9.22 -11.22
CA ASP A 145 17.33 -10.56 -10.88
C ASP A 145 18.52 -11.42 -10.42
N GLN A 146 18.64 -11.70 -9.12
CA GLN A 146 19.78 -12.46 -8.59
C GLN A 146 19.39 -13.36 -7.41
N PRO A 147 19.81 -14.64 -7.40
CA PRO A 147 19.64 -15.52 -6.27
C PRO A 147 20.59 -15.17 -5.11
N PHE A 148 20.18 -15.48 -3.89
CA PHE A 148 20.98 -15.35 -2.68
C PHE A 148 20.62 -16.43 -1.65
N GLY A 149 21.58 -16.77 -0.80
CA GLY A 149 21.33 -17.64 0.36
C GLY A 149 20.79 -16.83 1.53
N VAL A 150 19.75 -17.33 2.20
CA VAL A 150 19.24 -16.70 3.42
C VAL A 150 20.30 -16.84 4.53
N PRO A 151 20.83 -15.73 5.07
CA PRO A 151 21.87 -15.77 6.11
C PRO A 151 21.36 -16.39 7.42
N GLU A 152 22.30 -16.80 8.27
CA GLU A 152 21.99 -17.17 9.66
C GLU A 152 21.32 -16.01 10.41
N GLY A 153 20.44 -16.34 11.37
CA GLY A 153 19.65 -15.36 12.12
C GLY A 153 18.32 -14.95 11.46
N TYR A 154 18.09 -15.33 10.19
CA TYR A 154 16.80 -15.17 9.52
C TYR A 154 15.98 -16.48 9.52
N SER A 155 14.65 -16.35 9.43
CA SER A 155 13.78 -17.50 9.23
C SER A 155 14.09 -18.19 7.90
N ASN A 156 14.19 -19.52 7.94
CA ASN A 156 14.60 -20.34 6.79
C ASN A 156 16.04 -20.09 6.32
N ALA A 157 16.98 -19.81 7.24
CA ALA A 157 18.42 -19.78 6.97
C ALA A 157 18.87 -21.02 6.16
N GLY A 158 19.79 -20.80 5.21
CA GLY A 158 20.28 -21.84 4.30
C GLY A 158 19.37 -22.15 3.10
N ARG A 159 18.11 -21.66 3.08
CA ARG A 159 17.31 -21.67 1.84
C ARG A 159 17.86 -20.67 0.84
N GLN A 160 17.54 -20.88 -0.44
CA GLN A 160 17.81 -19.92 -1.51
C GLN A 160 16.56 -19.10 -1.80
N ARG A 161 16.75 -17.79 -1.96
CA ARG A 161 15.73 -16.83 -2.38
C ARG A 161 16.27 -16.02 -3.56
N ARG A 162 15.41 -15.27 -4.22
CA ARG A 162 15.78 -14.43 -5.36
C ARG A 162 15.30 -13.01 -5.16
N TYR A 163 16.21 -12.05 -5.28
CA TYR A 163 15.88 -10.64 -5.33
C TYR A 163 15.55 -10.23 -6.75
N GLN A 164 14.42 -9.56 -6.92
CA GLN A 164 13.92 -9.07 -8.20
C GLN A 164 13.57 -7.60 -8.06
N VAL A 165 14.13 -6.77 -8.95
CA VAL A 165 13.75 -5.35 -9.06
C VAL A 165 13.03 -5.14 -10.38
N ILE A 166 11.82 -4.60 -10.27
CA ILE A 166 10.89 -4.43 -11.38
C ILE A 166 10.61 -2.94 -11.52
N LEU A 167 10.97 -2.37 -12.66
CA LEU A 167 10.48 -1.08 -13.12
C LEU A 167 9.12 -1.31 -13.79
N PHE A 168 8.08 -0.83 -13.15
CA PHE A 168 6.70 -0.98 -13.56
C PHE A 168 6.11 0.37 -13.95
N ARG A 169 5.39 0.42 -15.07
CA ARG A 169 4.67 1.63 -15.48
C ARG A 169 3.23 1.53 -14.97
N GLU A 170 2.89 2.37 -14.01
CA GLU A 170 1.51 2.53 -13.53
C GLU A 170 0.94 3.83 -14.13
N LEU A 171 0.04 3.68 -15.09
CA LEU A 171 -0.48 4.80 -15.90
C LEU A 171 0.68 5.59 -16.55
N ASP A 172 0.97 6.78 -16.03
CA ASP A 172 2.00 7.69 -16.53
C ASP A 172 3.30 7.68 -15.70
N ASP A 173 3.26 7.07 -14.51
CA ASP A 173 4.39 7.06 -13.57
C ASP A 173 5.18 5.76 -13.65
N LEU A 174 6.50 5.89 -13.69
CA LEU A 174 7.41 4.77 -13.51
C LEU A 174 7.64 4.54 -12.03
N GLN A 175 7.40 3.32 -11.59
CA GLN A 175 7.52 2.88 -10.22
C GLN A 175 8.50 1.72 -10.12
N LEU A 176 9.32 1.74 -9.09
CA LEU A 176 10.27 0.68 -8.81
C LEU A 176 9.72 -0.22 -7.71
N TYR A 177 9.66 -1.52 -7.97
CA TYR A 177 9.20 -2.54 -7.03
C TYR A 177 10.35 -3.46 -6.64
N CYS A 178 10.31 -3.91 -5.40
CA CYS A 178 11.11 -5.04 -4.92
C CYS A 178 10.21 -6.26 -4.83
N ARG A 179 10.69 -7.38 -5.35
CA ARG A 179 10.07 -8.69 -5.21
C ARG A 179 11.11 -9.66 -4.68
N ILE A 180 10.71 -10.49 -3.73
CA ILE A 180 11.48 -11.61 -3.21
C ILE A 180 10.67 -12.87 -3.39
N THR A 181 11.28 -13.87 -4.01
CA THR A 181 10.68 -15.19 -4.21
C THR A 181 11.56 -16.28 -3.59
N ASP A 182 10.94 -17.38 -3.17
CA ASP A 182 11.67 -18.61 -2.86
C ASP A 182 12.23 -19.18 -4.16
N ASP A 183 13.53 -19.45 -4.22
CA ASP A 183 14.23 -19.76 -5.47
C ASP A 183 13.73 -21.09 -6.09
N ARG A 184 13.41 -22.04 -5.21
CA ARG A 184 13.01 -23.41 -5.56
C ARG A 184 11.54 -23.53 -5.90
N SER A 185 10.65 -22.97 -5.08
CA SER A 185 9.19 -23.08 -5.25
C SER A 185 8.59 -21.97 -6.10
N GLY A 186 9.30 -20.85 -6.29
CA GLY A 186 8.77 -19.66 -6.94
C GLY A 186 7.73 -18.90 -6.10
N ALA A 187 7.51 -19.32 -4.84
CA ALA A 187 6.54 -18.68 -3.97
C ALA A 187 6.91 -17.21 -3.70
N TYR A 188 5.93 -16.31 -3.80
CA TYR A 188 6.10 -14.90 -3.45
C TYR A 188 6.26 -14.75 -1.94
N ILE A 189 7.41 -14.24 -1.52
CA ILE A 189 7.71 -13.95 -0.11
C ILE A 189 7.34 -12.52 0.22
N ALA A 190 7.71 -11.58 -0.65
CA ALA A 190 7.37 -10.17 -0.51
C ALA A 190 7.36 -9.50 -1.89
N THR A 191 6.34 -8.71 -2.19
CA THR A 191 6.34 -7.77 -3.32
C THR A 191 5.83 -6.42 -2.80
N PHE A 192 6.59 -5.35 -3.00
CA PHE A 192 6.21 -4.02 -2.51
C PHE A 192 6.88 -2.89 -3.29
N LEU A 193 6.26 -1.71 -3.23
CA LEU A 193 6.73 -0.49 -3.86
C LEU A 193 7.94 0.11 -3.12
N LEU A 194 9.03 0.35 -3.86
CA LEU A 194 10.17 1.12 -3.38
C LEU A 194 9.93 2.63 -3.56
N GLY A 195 9.33 3.04 -4.67
CA GLY A 195 8.93 4.42 -4.93
C GLY A 195 8.85 4.74 -6.43
N PRO A 196 8.48 5.97 -6.80
CA PRO A 196 8.60 6.45 -8.18
C PRO A 196 10.07 6.48 -8.59
N ALA A 197 10.37 6.17 -9.85
CA ALA A 197 11.73 6.18 -10.39
C ALA A 197 11.80 6.91 -11.72
N MET A 198 12.70 7.87 -11.81
CA MET A 198 13.00 8.62 -13.02
C MET A 198 14.21 8.00 -13.72
N MET A 199 14.00 7.47 -14.93
CA MET A 199 15.06 6.78 -15.69
C MET A 199 16.06 7.72 -16.37
N ALA A 200 16.06 9.02 -16.04
CA ALA A 200 17.11 9.95 -16.44
C ALA A 200 18.48 9.57 -15.83
N VAL A 201 18.46 8.87 -14.69
CA VAL A 201 19.63 8.21 -14.10
C VAL A 201 19.27 6.75 -13.85
N GLN A 202 20.08 5.83 -14.38
CA GLN A 202 19.84 4.42 -14.19
C GLN A 202 19.97 4.04 -12.71
N PRO A 203 19.03 3.27 -12.13
CA PRO A 203 19.15 2.76 -10.78
C PRO A 203 20.43 1.94 -10.58
N GLN A 204 21.13 2.17 -9.47
CA GLN A 204 22.26 1.37 -9.05
C GLN A 204 21.77 0.33 -8.05
N ILE A 205 21.91 -0.94 -8.39
CA ILE A 205 21.33 -2.05 -7.64
C ILE A 205 22.44 -3.06 -7.35
N SER A 206 22.59 -3.46 -6.09
CA SER A 206 23.62 -4.42 -5.68
C SER A 206 23.22 -5.14 -4.40
N ILE A 207 23.85 -6.28 -4.13
CA ILE A 207 23.69 -7.05 -2.90
C ILE A 207 25.00 -6.94 -2.11
N ASP A 208 24.90 -6.67 -0.81
CA ASP A 208 26.08 -6.60 0.07
C ASP A 208 26.50 -7.98 0.62
N ALA A 209 27.61 -8.02 1.37
CA ALA A 209 28.13 -9.24 2.00
C ALA A 209 27.17 -9.85 3.04
N ALA A 210 26.19 -9.09 3.55
CA ALA A 210 25.16 -9.56 4.47
C ALA A 210 23.87 -10.00 3.73
N ASN A 211 23.92 -10.09 2.39
CA ASN A 211 22.80 -10.37 1.51
C ASN A 211 21.64 -9.38 1.62
N LYS A 212 21.91 -8.12 1.99
CA LYS A 212 20.94 -7.04 1.88
C LYS A 212 20.95 -6.49 0.47
N LEU A 213 19.77 -6.28 -0.10
CA LEU A 213 19.61 -5.62 -1.38
C LEU A 213 19.67 -4.10 -1.18
N HIS A 214 20.57 -3.45 -1.90
CA HIS A 214 20.64 -2.01 -2.03
C HIS A 214 20.10 -1.58 -3.37
N VAL A 215 19.19 -0.61 -3.35
CA VAL A 215 18.60 0.00 -4.53
C VAL A 215 18.73 1.50 -4.40
N PHE A 216 19.47 2.12 -5.31
CA PHE A 216 19.69 3.55 -5.36
C PHE A 216 19.15 4.13 -6.67
N PHE A 217 18.18 5.03 -6.60
CA PHE A 217 17.47 5.51 -7.79
C PHE A 217 17.05 6.98 -7.65
N LEU A 218 16.90 7.67 -8.78
CA LEU A 218 16.36 9.02 -8.83
C LEU A 218 14.84 8.97 -8.61
N ALA A 219 14.36 9.46 -7.48
CA ALA A 219 12.95 9.40 -7.10
C ALA A 219 12.14 10.62 -7.58
N GLN A 220 12.77 11.79 -7.60
CA GLN A 220 12.22 13.06 -8.11
C GLN A 220 13.36 13.88 -8.73
N PRO A 221 13.09 14.97 -9.47
CA PRO A 221 14.15 15.84 -9.97
C PRO A 221 15.09 16.27 -8.83
N HIS A 222 16.38 15.99 -9.00
CA HIS A 222 17.43 16.24 -8.00
C HIS A 222 17.28 15.52 -6.65
N VAL A 223 16.38 14.54 -6.50
CA VAL A 223 16.21 13.76 -5.26
C VAL A 223 16.38 12.26 -5.53
N PHE A 224 17.43 11.69 -4.95
CA PHE A 224 17.74 10.28 -4.99
C PHE A 224 17.22 9.59 -3.73
N CYS A 225 16.82 8.33 -3.88
CA CYS A 225 16.39 7.44 -2.81
C CYS A 225 17.36 6.25 -2.74
N HIS A 226 17.86 5.97 -1.54
CA HIS A 226 18.53 4.73 -1.19
C HIS A 226 17.60 3.87 -0.35
N ALA A 227 17.15 2.75 -0.92
CA ALA A 227 16.39 1.74 -0.20
C ALA A 227 17.29 0.52 0.07
N VAL A 228 17.26 0.05 1.31
CA VAL A 228 17.94 -1.17 1.75
C VAL A 228 16.90 -2.17 2.18
N VAL A 229 16.91 -3.37 1.59
CA VAL A 229 15.94 -4.44 1.86
C VAL A 229 16.66 -5.63 2.46
N ASN A 230 16.13 -6.14 3.56
CA ASN A 230 16.66 -7.32 4.24
C ASN A 230 16.30 -8.62 3.50
N PRO A 231 17.04 -9.72 3.75
CA PRO A 231 16.73 -11.07 3.28
C PRO A 231 15.29 -11.55 3.53
N ASP A 232 14.61 -11.02 4.57
CA ASP A 232 13.23 -11.36 4.94
C ASP A 232 12.15 -10.58 4.18
N GLY A 233 12.54 -9.66 3.28
CA GLY A 233 11.58 -8.86 2.53
C GLY A 233 11.07 -7.63 3.26
N LYS A 234 11.72 -7.24 4.36
CA LYS A 234 11.42 -5.97 5.04
C LYS A 234 12.39 -4.88 4.59
N ILE A 235 11.88 -3.66 4.50
CA ILE A 235 12.73 -2.48 4.29
C ILE A 235 13.52 -2.25 5.58
N HIS A 236 14.83 -2.34 5.47
CA HIS A 236 15.76 -2.05 6.57
C HIS A 236 15.94 -0.56 6.77
N GLN A 237 16.14 0.17 5.66
CA GLN A 237 16.40 1.60 5.68
C GLN A 237 15.91 2.24 4.39
N ARG A 238 15.43 3.48 4.50
CA ARG A 238 15.17 4.36 3.37
C ARG A 238 15.77 5.73 3.67
N SER A 239 16.58 6.25 2.77
CA SER A 239 17.25 7.54 2.94
C SER A 239 17.23 8.31 1.63
N TYR A 240 17.13 9.63 1.71
CA TYR A 240 17.04 10.49 0.54
C TYR A 240 18.22 11.44 0.48
N TYR A 241 18.63 11.77 -0.75
CA TYR A 241 19.78 12.62 -1.03
C TYR A 241 19.43 13.60 -2.13
N ARG A 242 19.87 14.85 -2.00
CA ARG A 242 19.77 15.85 -3.05
C ARG A 242 21.05 15.92 -3.86
N ASP A 243 20.90 16.29 -5.13
CA ASP A 243 21.99 16.65 -6.05
C ASP A 243 22.13 18.18 -6.07
N PRO A 244 22.95 18.79 -5.18
CA PRO A 244 23.29 20.20 -5.29
C PRO A 244 24.22 20.40 -6.48
N ASP A 245 23.92 21.40 -7.31
CA ASP A 245 24.58 21.78 -8.57
C ASP A 245 25.96 21.13 -8.81
N GLY A 246 25.95 19.92 -9.41
CA GLY A 246 27.15 19.21 -9.89
C GLY A 246 27.72 18.13 -8.96
N ASN A 247 27.21 17.95 -7.74
CA ASN A 247 27.64 16.90 -6.80
C ASN A 247 26.64 15.74 -6.77
N ARG A 248 26.52 15.04 -7.88
CA ARG A 248 25.54 13.96 -8.04
C ARG A 248 25.79 12.81 -7.06
N PRO A 249 24.79 12.44 -6.23
CA PRO A 249 24.85 11.25 -5.39
C PRO A 249 25.10 9.97 -6.20
N SER A 250 25.94 9.07 -5.69
CA SER A 250 26.10 7.71 -6.23
C SER A 250 26.34 6.69 -5.12
N LEU A 251 25.98 5.44 -5.38
CA LEU A 251 26.15 4.31 -4.49
C LEU A 251 27.51 3.65 -4.72
N LEU A 252 28.32 3.57 -3.67
CA LEU A 252 29.57 2.85 -3.62
C LEU A 252 29.43 1.62 -2.72
N MET A 253 29.68 0.44 -3.29
CA MET A 253 29.76 -0.79 -2.50
C MET A 253 31.09 -0.87 -1.77
N THR A 254 31.05 -1.34 -0.53
CA THR A 254 32.19 -1.50 0.38
C THR A 254 32.12 -2.87 1.05
N ASN A 255 33.20 -3.29 1.70
CA ASN A 255 33.23 -4.57 2.41
C ASN A 255 32.19 -4.65 3.55
N GLY A 256 31.73 -3.50 4.08
CA GLY A 256 30.76 -3.42 5.17
C GLY A 256 29.32 -3.12 4.74
N GLY A 257 29.02 -3.10 3.44
CA GLY A 257 27.70 -2.69 2.92
C GLY A 257 27.82 -1.67 1.78
N ALA A 258 26.83 -0.79 1.65
CA ALA A 258 26.85 0.29 0.68
C ALA A 258 26.94 1.67 1.35
N ARG A 259 27.63 2.60 0.72
CA ARG A 259 27.72 4.01 1.13
C ARG A 259 27.32 4.91 -0.04
N VAL A 260 26.57 5.96 0.23
CA VAL A 260 26.32 7.02 -0.75
C VAL A 260 27.47 8.03 -0.71
N ILE A 261 28.06 8.32 -1.86
CA ILE A 261 29.08 9.36 -2.05
C ILE A 261 28.50 10.49 -2.89
N GLY A 262 28.92 11.72 -2.60
CA GLY A 262 28.30 12.91 -3.19
C GLY A 262 26.89 13.16 -2.66
N GLY A 263 26.31 14.27 -3.08
CA GLY A 263 25.01 14.71 -2.61
C GLY A 263 24.95 15.19 -1.17
N GLU A 264 23.76 15.65 -0.79
CA GLU A 264 23.43 16.05 0.57
C GLU A 264 22.25 15.24 1.08
N TRP A 265 22.32 14.74 2.32
CA TRP A 265 21.19 14.06 2.93
C TRP A 265 19.96 14.99 3.00
N PHE A 266 18.81 14.43 2.68
CA PHE A 266 17.54 15.14 2.65
C PHE A 266 16.47 14.37 3.42
N ASP A 267 15.75 15.08 4.29
CA ASP A 267 14.54 14.56 4.93
C ASP A 267 13.29 15.07 4.20
N PRO A 268 12.54 14.21 3.48
CA PRO A 268 11.29 14.60 2.84
C PRO A 268 10.18 14.96 3.83
N GLY A 269 10.29 14.56 5.11
CA GLY A 269 9.34 14.88 6.17
C GLY A 269 9.66 16.19 6.91
N ALA A 270 10.82 16.79 6.69
CA ALA A 270 11.19 18.04 7.36
C ALA A 270 10.33 19.21 6.87
N PRO A 271 9.88 20.11 7.76
CA PRO A 271 9.17 21.31 7.36
C PRO A 271 10.04 22.15 6.40
N PRO A 272 9.44 22.79 5.38
CA PRO A 272 10.20 23.55 4.41
C PRO A 272 11.06 24.61 5.14
N PRO A 273 12.31 24.82 4.69
CA PRO A 273 13.16 25.83 5.30
C PRO A 273 12.43 27.17 5.26
N LYS A 274 12.39 27.89 6.38
CA LYS A 274 11.81 29.24 6.43
C LYS A 274 12.48 30.05 5.34
N ALA A 275 11.70 30.53 4.37
CA ALA A 275 12.21 31.37 3.29
C ALA A 275 13.05 32.49 3.92
N LYS A 276 14.30 32.66 3.46
CA LYS A 276 15.08 33.82 3.86
C LYS A 276 14.22 35.04 3.55
N PRO A 277 14.01 35.97 4.50
CA PRO A 277 13.19 37.14 4.25
C PRO A 277 13.75 37.82 3.00
N MET A 278 12.91 37.92 1.98
CA MET A 278 13.23 38.68 0.79
C MET A 278 13.54 40.09 1.28
N ARG A 279 14.72 40.62 0.91
CA ARG A 279 15.07 42.00 1.27
C ARG A 279 13.91 42.89 0.87
N LYS A 280 13.36 43.65 1.82
CA LYS A 280 12.29 44.61 1.50
C LYS A 280 12.86 45.60 0.50
N ALA A 281 12.06 46.04 -0.47
CA ALA A 281 12.47 47.06 -1.44
C ALA A 281 12.95 48.38 -0.79
N SER A 282 12.67 48.57 0.51
CA SER A 282 13.13 49.68 1.35
C SER A 282 14.51 49.49 1.99
N GLU A 283 15.15 48.32 1.90
CA GLU A 283 16.48 48.09 2.43
C GLU A 283 17.53 48.72 1.50
N ARG A 284 18.08 49.87 1.91
CA ARG A 284 19.20 50.51 1.20
C ARG A 284 20.45 49.63 1.31
N PRO A 285 21.28 49.57 0.25
CA PRO A 285 22.57 48.88 0.30
C PRO A 285 23.44 49.43 1.45
N PRO A 286 24.15 48.57 2.20
CA PRO A 286 25.13 49.04 3.17
C PRO A 286 26.31 49.69 2.43
N GLY A 287 26.58 50.96 2.73
CA GLY A 287 27.81 51.66 2.27
C GLY A 287 27.58 52.85 1.35
N LEU A 288 26.83 53.87 1.81
CA LEU A 288 26.90 55.24 1.29
C LEU A 288 27.49 56.14 2.37
#